data_AF-A0A1B2F640-F1
#
_entry.id   AF-A0A1B2F640-F1
#
_cell.length_a   1.000
_cell.length_b   1.000
_cell.length_c   1.000
_cell.angle_alpha   90.00
_cell.angle_beta   90.00
_cell.angle_gamma   90.00
#
_symmetry.space_group_name_H-M   'P 1'
#
loop_
_entity.id
_entity.type
_entity.pdbx_description
1 polymer ?
#
loop_
_entity_poly.entity_id
_entity_poly.type
_entity_poly.pdbx_seq_one_letter_code
_entity_poly.pdbx_strand_id
1 'polypeptide(L)'
;MTLVDEKGLNGETRHLDSARKASRLKTGEQRKVPGSVLGFSRNQPAVAHVTARPVSTDKVIDDAALGSVPLLTDLLAPNKVRGDSATEAVLTNKSGGGILAFNAVHLPLAENKSVNALQIVHANTMKSQRSPEMHYAYWAPQGGYVDIAAHPRKGEPELLFTPGFSGCSLVVDKMSEATLRVRHVEGSKEDAQYNDLDEAEHGMGMLGAMEFTDYGFHDAAEGRVVENVTATAFMKYEEGEWKIKYQSLLLSPTITSLQTKPGGFFKADQLKAQVRHYEGRSVVKTATIPLR
;
A
#
# COMPACT_ATOMS: atom_id res chain seq x y z
N MET A 1 42.52 -0.61 33.39
CA MET A 1 43.37 -1.44 32.54
C MET A 1 42.44 -2.39 31.81
N THR A 2 42.05 -2.01 30.60
CA THR A 2 41.05 -2.74 29.80
C THR A 2 41.73 -3.01 28.48
N LEU A 3 41.92 -4.30 28.19
CA LEU A 3 42.70 -4.80 27.07
C LEU A 3 41.95 -4.51 25.76
N VAL A 4 42.63 -3.83 24.85
CA VAL A 4 42.21 -3.61 23.46
C VAL A 4 42.75 -4.79 22.65
N ASP A 5 41.90 -5.47 21.88
CA ASP A 5 42.38 -6.44 20.89
C ASP A 5 42.75 -5.75 19.56
N GLU A 6 43.73 -6.32 18.86
CA GLU A 6 44.36 -5.73 17.67
C GLU A 6 43.58 -6.00 16.37
N LYS A 7 42.26 -6.22 16.41
CA LYS A 7 41.43 -6.37 15.21
C LYS A 7 40.18 -5.51 15.30
N GLY A 8 40.35 -4.20 15.14
CA GLY A 8 39.32 -3.16 15.26
C GLY A 8 38.03 -3.37 14.46
N LEU A 9 37.16 -4.25 14.95
CA LEU A 9 35.76 -4.41 14.59
C LEU A 9 34.97 -4.50 15.90
N ASN A 10 34.41 -3.36 16.30
CA ASN A 10 33.67 -3.16 17.54
C ASN A 10 32.58 -4.22 17.73
N GLY A 11 32.54 -4.82 18.93
CA GLY A 11 31.49 -5.73 19.37
C GLY A 11 30.08 -5.12 19.36
N GLU A 12 29.97 -3.79 19.37
CA GLU A 12 28.69 -3.09 19.20
C GLU A 12 28.11 -3.22 17.79
N THR A 13 28.95 -3.27 16.75
CA THR A 13 28.49 -3.37 15.36
C THR A 13 27.93 -4.77 15.07
N ARG A 14 28.55 -5.82 15.62
CA ARG A 14 28.04 -7.20 15.51
C ARG A 14 26.70 -7.40 16.22
N HIS A 15 26.50 -6.75 17.37
CA HIS A 15 25.22 -6.83 18.09
C HIS A 15 24.10 -6.09 17.37
N LEU A 16 24.39 -4.92 16.77
CA LEU A 16 23.43 -4.18 15.94
C LEU A 16 23.09 -4.92 14.63
N ASP A 17 24.08 -5.52 13.97
CA ASP A 17 23.85 -6.36 12.78
C ASP A 17 23.00 -7.59 13.14
N SER A 18 23.28 -8.27 14.26
CA SER A 18 22.49 -9.42 14.69
C SER A 18 21.06 -9.07 15.10
N ALA A 19 20.82 -7.87 15.65
CA ALA A 19 19.50 -7.39 16.01
C ALA A 19 18.69 -6.95 14.77
N ARG A 20 19.32 -6.31 13.77
CA ARG A 20 18.69 -6.00 12.47
C ARG A 20 18.34 -7.25 11.66
N LYS A 21 19.13 -8.32 11.83
CA LYS A 21 18.91 -9.63 11.20
C LYS A 21 17.81 -10.46 11.87
N ALA A 22 17.27 -10.05 13.03
CA ALA A 22 16.37 -10.87 13.86
C ALA A 22 14.96 -10.29 14.07
N SER A 23 14.55 -9.29 13.29
CA SER A 23 13.20 -8.73 13.35
C SER A 23 12.20 -9.70 12.72
N ARG A 24 11.38 -10.38 13.52
CA ARG A 24 10.25 -11.20 13.05
C ARG A 24 8.96 -10.39 13.08
N LEU A 25 8.09 -10.60 12.10
CA LEU A 25 6.72 -10.09 12.09
C LEU A 25 5.87 -10.81 13.13
N LYS A 26 4.93 -10.09 13.73
CA LYS A 26 3.99 -10.61 14.72
C LYS A 26 3.06 -11.63 14.07
N THR A 27 2.84 -12.74 14.77
CA THR A 27 1.94 -13.82 14.33
C THR A 27 0.90 -14.17 15.39
N GLY A 28 -0.22 -14.77 14.97
CA GLY A 28 -1.25 -15.29 15.88
C GLY A 28 -1.71 -14.27 16.95
N GLU A 29 -1.60 -14.64 18.22
CA GLU A 29 -2.01 -13.80 19.36
C GLU A 29 -1.22 -12.49 19.47
N GLN A 30 0.02 -12.42 18.96
CA GLN A 30 0.83 -11.20 18.98
C GLN A 30 0.21 -10.08 18.14
N ARG A 31 -0.72 -10.42 17.24
CA ARG A 31 -1.43 -9.49 16.38
C ARG A 31 -2.68 -8.89 17.02
N LYS A 32 -3.08 -9.36 18.21
CA LYS A 32 -4.31 -8.94 18.87
C LYS A 32 -4.05 -7.82 19.88
N VAL A 33 -5.01 -6.91 19.98
CA VAL A 33 -5.08 -5.91 21.06
C VAL A 33 -6.17 -6.32 22.05
N PRO A 34 -5.84 -6.66 23.31
CA PRO A 34 -6.83 -7.06 24.30
C PRO A 34 -7.95 -6.02 24.49
N GLY A 35 -9.19 -6.49 24.56
CA GLY A 35 -10.36 -5.62 24.74
C GLY A 35 -10.77 -4.83 23.49
N SER A 36 -10.07 -4.99 22.37
CA SER A 36 -10.51 -4.42 21.10
C SER A 36 -11.82 -5.05 20.63
N VAL A 37 -12.60 -4.26 19.89
CA VAL A 37 -13.87 -4.71 19.32
C VAL A 37 -13.92 -4.37 17.84
N LEU A 38 -14.51 -5.27 17.06
CA LEU A 38 -14.59 -5.11 15.62
C LEU A 38 -15.34 -3.83 15.24
N GLY A 39 -14.75 -3.05 14.34
CA GLY A 39 -15.37 -1.89 13.72
C GLY A 39 -16.41 -2.35 12.70
N PHE A 40 -17.62 -2.62 13.16
CA PHE A 40 -18.76 -2.98 12.30
C PHE A 40 -19.83 -1.89 12.32
N SER A 41 -20.62 -1.83 11.25
CA SER A 41 -21.85 -1.05 11.19
C SER A 41 -23.04 -1.98 11.01
N ARG A 42 -24.13 -1.72 11.76
CA ARG A 42 -25.42 -2.38 11.55
C ARG A 42 -26.17 -1.81 10.36
N ASN A 43 -25.78 -0.62 9.89
CA ASN A 43 -26.43 0.03 8.77
C ASN A 43 -26.01 -0.64 7.46
N GLN A 44 -26.97 -0.79 6.55
CA GLN A 44 -26.66 -1.24 5.21
C GLN A 44 -25.79 -0.19 4.50
N PRO A 45 -24.80 -0.62 3.69
CA PRO A 45 -24.02 0.32 2.92
C PRO A 45 -24.88 0.95 1.82
N ALA A 46 -24.71 2.25 1.61
CA ALA A 46 -25.26 2.95 0.46
C ALA A 46 -24.50 2.59 -0.82
N VAL A 47 -25.18 2.71 -1.95
CA VAL A 47 -24.62 2.48 -3.29
C VAL A 47 -24.73 3.78 -4.09
N ALA A 48 -23.58 4.40 -4.35
CA ALA A 48 -23.49 5.60 -5.17
C ALA A 48 -23.17 5.24 -6.62
N HIS A 49 -23.88 5.85 -7.56
CA HIS A 49 -23.58 5.78 -8.99
C HIS A 49 -23.04 7.13 -9.43
N VAL A 50 -21.74 7.18 -9.75
CA VAL A 50 -21.02 8.44 -9.92
C VAL A 50 -20.29 8.51 -11.25
N THR A 51 -19.94 9.72 -11.65
CA THR A 51 -19.00 9.94 -12.75
C THR A 51 -17.64 10.23 -12.14
N ALA A 52 -16.72 9.27 -12.26
CA ALA A 52 -15.35 9.41 -11.82
C ALA A 52 -14.59 10.37 -12.74
N ARG A 53 -13.60 11.05 -12.18
CA ARG A 53 -12.76 12.03 -12.88
C ARG A 53 -11.30 11.62 -12.75
N PRO A 54 -10.55 11.47 -13.85
CA PRO A 54 -9.10 11.29 -13.76
C PRO A 54 -8.47 12.45 -13.00
N VAL A 55 -7.54 12.13 -12.10
CA VAL A 55 -6.76 13.09 -11.31
C VAL A 55 -5.31 12.62 -11.26
N SER A 56 -4.41 13.57 -10.98
CA SER A 56 -2.99 13.27 -10.79
C SER A 56 -2.78 12.38 -9.57
N THR A 57 -1.84 11.45 -9.66
CA THR A 57 -1.48 10.57 -8.54
C THR A 57 -0.97 11.40 -7.36
N ASP A 58 -0.13 12.41 -7.62
CA ASP A 58 0.45 13.28 -6.58
C ASP A 58 -0.63 13.94 -5.71
N LYS A 59 -1.77 14.32 -6.31
CA LYS A 59 -2.89 14.94 -5.57
C LYS A 59 -3.60 13.99 -4.62
N VAL A 60 -3.59 12.68 -4.89
CA VAL A 60 -4.32 11.71 -4.07
C VAL A 60 -3.43 11.02 -3.03
N ILE A 61 -2.11 11.09 -3.21
CA ILE A 61 -1.12 10.55 -2.27
C ILE A 61 -0.48 11.62 -1.38
N ASP A 62 -0.86 12.89 -1.53
CA ASP A 62 -0.52 13.98 -0.61
C ASP A 62 -1.06 13.66 0.80
N ASP A 63 -0.27 13.95 1.83
CA ASP A 63 -0.60 13.75 3.24
C ASP A 63 -1.94 14.40 3.62
N ALA A 64 -2.27 15.58 3.08
CA ALA A 64 -3.55 16.24 3.33
C ALA A 64 -4.74 15.47 2.74
N ALA A 65 -4.57 14.91 1.54
CA ALA A 65 -5.56 14.07 0.88
C ALA A 65 -5.72 12.74 1.62
N LEU A 66 -4.62 12.07 1.96
CA LEU A 66 -4.62 10.81 2.72
C LEU A 66 -5.31 10.98 4.08
N GLY A 67 -5.12 12.11 4.74
CA GLY A 67 -5.73 12.40 6.02
C GLY A 67 -7.26 12.50 5.96
N SER A 68 -7.86 12.81 4.81
CA SER A 68 -9.27 13.19 4.71
C SER A 68 -10.11 12.34 3.74
N VAL A 69 -9.51 11.84 2.66
CA VAL A 69 -10.19 11.11 1.59
C VAL A 69 -9.66 9.67 1.54
N PRO A 70 -10.54 8.65 1.56
CA PRO A 70 -10.11 7.26 1.37
C PRO A 70 -9.39 7.08 0.03
N LEU A 71 -8.20 6.50 0.06
CA LEU A 71 -7.48 6.06 -1.13
C LEU A 71 -7.70 4.56 -1.31
N LEU A 72 -8.38 4.16 -2.39
CA LEU A 72 -8.69 2.77 -2.68
C LEU A 72 -7.72 2.19 -3.70
N THR A 73 -7.40 0.92 -3.54
CA THR A 73 -6.56 0.13 -4.47
C THR A 73 -7.36 -0.98 -5.14
N ASP A 74 -8.70 -0.91 -5.09
CA ASP A 74 -9.61 -1.87 -5.74
C ASP A 74 -9.31 -2.04 -7.23
N LEU A 75 -8.88 -0.97 -7.90
CA LEU A 75 -8.54 -0.96 -9.32
C LEU A 75 -7.08 -1.35 -9.60
N LEU A 76 -6.39 -1.91 -8.60
CA LEU A 76 -5.08 -2.56 -8.74
C LEU A 76 -5.19 -4.09 -8.57
N ALA A 77 -6.33 -4.58 -8.07
CA ALA A 77 -6.50 -5.99 -7.76
C ALA A 77 -6.58 -6.82 -9.06
N PRO A 78 -5.76 -7.87 -9.25
CA PRO A 78 -5.71 -8.63 -10.51
C PRO A 78 -7.06 -9.22 -10.93
N ASN A 79 -7.93 -9.54 -9.98
CA ASN A 79 -9.28 -10.07 -10.24
C ASN A 79 -10.32 -8.99 -10.61
N LYS A 80 -10.00 -7.70 -10.42
CA LYS A 80 -10.88 -6.56 -10.74
C LYS A 80 -10.38 -5.77 -11.95
N VAL A 81 -9.08 -5.85 -12.25
CA VAL A 81 -8.44 -5.16 -13.38
C VAL A 81 -8.51 -6.04 -14.62
N ARG A 82 -9.14 -5.55 -15.69
CA ARG A 82 -9.05 -6.17 -17.02
C ARG A 82 -7.88 -5.53 -17.76
N GLY A 83 -6.73 -6.18 -17.71
CA GLY A 83 -5.50 -5.72 -18.36
C GLY A 83 -5.19 -6.43 -19.67
N ASP A 84 -4.12 -6.01 -20.33
CA ASP A 84 -3.44 -6.83 -21.33
C ASP A 84 -2.56 -7.89 -20.63
N SER A 85 -2.17 -8.93 -21.36
CA SER A 85 -1.37 -10.04 -20.83
C SER A 85 -0.02 -9.59 -20.26
N ALA A 86 0.53 -8.47 -20.75
CA ALA A 86 1.77 -7.90 -20.25
C ALA A 86 1.58 -7.31 -18.84
N THR A 87 0.48 -6.58 -18.63
CA THR A 87 0.12 -6.05 -17.31
C THR A 87 -0.15 -7.19 -16.32
N GLU A 88 -0.91 -8.21 -16.74
CA GLU A 88 -1.21 -9.37 -15.90
C GLU A 88 0.06 -10.10 -15.46
N ALA A 89 1.02 -10.30 -16.37
CA ALA A 89 2.29 -10.93 -16.06
C ALA A 89 3.05 -10.21 -14.94
N VAL A 90 3.09 -8.87 -14.97
CA VAL A 90 3.72 -8.07 -13.89
C VAL A 90 2.91 -8.16 -12.60
N LEU A 91 1.58 -8.08 -12.67
CA LEU A 91 0.72 -8.12 -11.50
C LEU A 91 0.84 -9.44 -10.71
N THR A 92 1.02 -10.55 -11.42
CA THR A 92 1.14 -11.89 -10.83
C THR A 92 2.58 -12.33 -10.57
N ASN A 93 3.58 -11.54 -10.95
CA ASN A 93 4.99 -11.90 -10.75
C ASN A 93 5.41 -11.78 -9.28
N LYS A 94 5.12 -12.81 -8.47
CA LYS A 94 5.47 -12.85 -7.04
C LYS A 94 6.97 -12.78 -6.73
N SER A 95 7.84 -13.03 -7.71
CA SER A 95 9.29 -13.04 -7.56
C SER A 95 9.92 -11.90 -8.35
N GLY A 96 9.79 -10.68 -7.84
CA GLY A 96 10.40 -9.48 -8.42
C GLY A 96 9.42 -8.44 -8.94
N GLY A 97 8.10 -8.70 -8.92
CA GLY A 97 7.08 -7.73 -9.27
C GLY A 97 7.33 -7.10 -10.65
N GLY A 98 7.35 -5.77 -10.70
CA GLY A 98 7.80 -5.01 -11.87
C GLY A 98 7.49 -3.53 -11.76
N ILE A 99 7.50 -2.82 -12.89
CA ILE A 99 7.15 -1.40 -12.99
C ILE A 99 5.90 -1.27 -13.86
N LEU A 100 4.92 -0.52 -13.36
CA LEU A 100 3.67 -0.23 -14.05
C LEU A 100 3.44 1.27 -14.09
N ALA A 101 2.63 1.72 -15.05
CA ALA A 101 2.13 3.09 -15.08
C ALA A 101 0.84 3.18 -14.27
N PHE A 102 0.75 4.16 -13.39
CA PHE A 102 -0.41 4.42 -12.55
C PHE A 102 -0.92 5.83 -12.74
N ASN A 103 -2.21 5.98 -12.58
CA ASN A 103 -2.85 7.26 -12.30
C ASN A 103 -3.95 7.08 -11.26
N ALA A 104 -4.69 8.16 -10.99
CA ALA A 104 -5.76 8.13 -10.01
C ALA A 104 -7.08 8.62 -10.60
N VAL A 105 -8.16 8.25 -9.93
CA VAL A 105 -9.51 8.74 -10.19
C VAL A 105 -10.15 9.25 -8.90
N HIS A 106 -10.87 10.35 -9.03
CA HIS A 106 -11.69 10.93 -7.98
C HIS A 106 -13.16 10.58 -8.19
N LEU A 107 -13.83 10.12 -7.14
CA LEU A 107 -15.22 9.66 -7.15
C LEU A 107 -16.04 10.49 -6.14
N PRO A 108 -16.81 11.50 -6.61
CA PRO A 108 -17.64 12.33 -5.75
C PRO A 108 -18.94 11.59 -5.39
N LEU A 109 -18.99 11.01 -4.19
CA LEU A 109 -20.12 10.18 -3.73
C LEU A 109 -21.33 11.04 -3.33
N ALA A 110 -21.09 12.17 -2.68
CA ALA A 110 -22.08 13.17 -2.28
C ALA A 110 -21.40 14.55 -2.14
N GLU A 111 -22.16 15.61 -1.84
CA GLU A 111 -21.67 17.00 -1.80
C GLU A 111 -20.36 17.18 -1.01
N ASN A 112 -20.25 16.52 0.14
CA ASN A 112 -19.07 16.58 1.02
C ASN A 112 -18.38 15.22 1.23
N LYS A 113 -18.61 14.25 0.32
CA LYS A 113 -18.06 12.91 0.46
C LYS A 113 -17.50 12.41 -0.86
N SER A 114 -16.27 11.95 -0.82
CA SER A 114 -15.59 11.41 -1.99
C SER A 114 -14.67 10.27 -1.60
N VAL A 115 -14.22 9.53 -2.61
CA VAL A 115 -13.12 8.58 -2.51
C VAL A 115 -12.17 8.79 -3.68
N ASN A 116 -10.89 8.54 -3.46
CA ASN A 116 -9.89 8.46 -4.52
C ASN A 116 -9.56 6.98 -4.76
N ALA A 117 -9.15 6.63 -5.97
CA ALA A 117 -8.62 5.30 -6.24
C ALA A 117 -7.43 5.35 -7.18
N LEU A 118 -6.41 4.54 -6.87
CA LEU A 118 -5.30 4.26 -7.78
C LEU A 118 -5.76 3.26 -8.82
N GLN A 119 -5.35 3.46 -10.07
CA GLN A 119 -5.63 2.56 -11.18
C GLN A 119 -4.37 2.36 -12.03
N ILE A 120 -4.29 1.21 -12.68
CA ILE A 120 -3.21 0.89 -13.62
C ILE A 120 -3.58 1.43 -14.99
N VAL A 121 -2.63 2.12 -15.64
CA VAL A 121 -2.82 2.59 -17.01
C VAL A 121 -2.41 1.50 -17.98
N HIS A 122 -3.38 1.01 -18.74
CA HIS A 122 -3.12 0.06 -19.83
C HIS A 122 -2.82 0.80 -21.15
N ALA A 123 -1.88 0.27 -21.94
CA ALA A 123 -1.45 0.87 -23.20
C ALA A 123 -2.60 0.95 -24.23
N ASN A 124 -3.48 -0.05 -24.25
CA ASN A 124 -4.44 -0.27 -25.34
C ASN A 124 -5.91 0.00 -25.00
N THR A 125 -6.29 0.15 -23.71
CA THR A 125 -7.71 0.14 -23.30
C THR A 125 -8.20 1.39 -22.56
N MET A 126 -7.33 2.36 -22.24
CA MET A 126 -7.66 3.42 -21.27
C MET A 126 -7.45 4.87 -21.75
N LYS A 127 -7.56 5.17 -23.06
CA LYS A 127 -7.36 6.55 -23.57
C LYS A 127 -8.19 7.62 -22.83
N SER A 128 -9.44 7.32 -22.48
CA SER A 128 -10.34 8.24 -21.75
C SER A 128 -10.17 8.25 -20.23
N GLN A 129 -9.40 7.31 -19.68
CA GLN A 129 -9.12 7.22 -18.24
C GLN A 129 -7.73 7.75 -17.89
N ARG A 130 -6.93 8.11 -18.88
CA ARG A 130 -5.59 8.68 -18.74
C ARG A 130 -5.67 10.11 -18.19
N SER A 131 -5.00 10.31 -17.06
CA SER A 131 -4.62 11.66 -16.59
C SER A 131 -3.44 12.14 -17.43
N PRO A 132 -3.30 13.46 -17.70
CA PRO A 132 -2.07 14.00 -18.30
C PRO A 132 -0.82 13.70 -17.47
N GLU A 133 -0.98 13.48 -16.16
CA GLU A 133 0.08 13.10 -15.24
C GLU A 133 -0.10 11.64 -14.83
N MET A 134 0.79 10.77 -15.32
CA MET A 134 0.91 9.36 -14.96
C MET A 134 2.28 9.14 -14.32
N HIS A 135 2.35 8.23 -13.37
CA HIS A 135 3.60 7.90 -12.69
C HIS A 135 3.95 6.44 -12.95
N TYR A 136 5.20 6.20 -13.34
CA TYR A 136 5.77 4.87 -13.26
C TYR A 136 6.11 4.59 -11.79
N ALA A 137 5.68 3.44 -11.30
CA ALA A 137 5.92 3.02 -9.93
C ALA A 137 6.25 1.53 -9.90
N TYR A 138 7.03 1.11 -8.90
CA TYR A 138 7.23 -0.30 -8.61
C TYR A 138 5.92 -0.94 -8.16
N TRP A 139 5.75 -2.22 -8.47
CA TRP A 139 4.63 -3.04 -8.03
C TRP A 139 5.12 -4.13 -7.08
N ALA A 140 4.66 -4.08 -5.83
CA ALA A 140 4.85 -5.16 -4.87
C ALA A 140 3.61 -6.07 -4.87
N PRO A 141 3.69 -7.29 -5.43
CA PRO A 141 2.56 -8.21 -5.48
C PRO A 141 2.26 -8.83 -4.11
N GLN A 142 0.98 -9.06 -3.82
CA GLN A 142 0.57 -9.74 -2.59
C GLN A 142 1.13 -11.17 -2.55
N GLY A 143 1.74 -11.52 -1.41
CA GLY A 143 2.41 -12.80 -1.19
C GLY A 143 3.70 -12.96 -1.98
N GLY A 144 4.34 -11.86 -2.35
CA GLY A 144 5.58 -11.82 -3.12
C GLY A 144 6.41 -10.58 -2.80
N TYR A 145 7.39 -10.29 -3.65
CA TYR A 145 8.34 -9.20 -3.46
C TYR A 145 8.70 -8.46 -4.75
N VAL A 146 9.25 -7.26 -4.58
CA VAL A 146 9.93 -6.48 -5.63
C VAL A 146 11.22 -5.90 -5.07
N ASP A 147 12.27 -5.94 -5.89
CA ASP A 147 13.55 -5.29 -5.56
C ASP A 147 13.56 -3.88 -6.18
N ILE A 148 13.91 -2.89 -5.36
CA ILE A 148 13.92 -1.47 -5.73
C ILE A 148 15.28 -0.85 -5.43
N ALA A 149 15.61 0.24 -6.14
CA ALA A 149 16.80 1.01 -5.84
C ALA A 149 16.69 1.67 -4.45
N ALA A 150 17.71 1.54 -3.61
CA ALA A 150 17.77 2.21 -2.31
C ALA A 150 17.73 3.74 -2.46
N HIS A 151 18.35 4.26 -3.53
CA HIS A 151 18.33 5.65 -3.93
C HIS A 151 18.06 5.74 -5.44
N PRO A 152 16.81 5.99 -5.87
CA PRO A 152 16.45 6.14 -7.27
C PRO A 152 17.25 7.24 -7.95
N ARG A 153 17.73 6.97 -9.17
CA ARG A 153 18.36 7.96 -10.03
C ARG A 153 17.30 8.76 -10.78
N LYS A 154 17.71 9.89 -11.39
CA LYS A 154 16.83 10.68 -12.24
C LYS A 154 16.19 9.80 -13.33
N GLY A 155 14.85 9.72 -13.31
CA GLY A 155 14.06 8.94 -14.27
C GLY A 155 13.71 7.52 -13.81
N GLU A 156 14.25 7.06 -12.68
CA GLU A 156 13.81 5.82 -12.03
C GLU A 156 12.56 6.09 -11.17
N PRO A 157 11.70 5.08 -10.91
CA PRO A 157 10.52 5.27 -10.09
C PRO A 157 10.84 5.64 -8.64
N GLU A 158 10.12 6.63 -8.11
CA GLU A 158 10.18 7.11 -6.72
C GLU A 158 8.93 6.71 -5.92
N LEU A 159 8.09 5.85 -6.50
CA LEU A 159 6.86 5.33 -5.91
C LEU A 159 6.84 3.81 -5.99
N LEU A 160 6.20 3.19 -5.00
CA LEU A 160 5.87 1.78 -5.00
C LEU A 160 4.42 1.61 -4.55
N PHE A 161 3.64 0.89 -5.33
CA PHE A 161 2.26 0.53 -5.02
C PHE A 161 2.11 -0.97 -4.83
N THR A 162 1.04 -1.34 -4.14
CA THR A 162 0.71 -2.71 -3.78
C THR A 162 -0.81 -2.83 -3.60
N PRO A 163 -1.41 -4.04 -3.65
CA PRO A 163 -2.83 -4.20 -3.37
C PRO A 163 -3.24 -3.74 -1.96
N GLY A 164 -4.54 -3.60 -1.74
CA GLY A 164 -5.09 -3.21 -0.44
C GLY A 164 -4.75 -4.20 0.66
N PHE A 165 -4.69 -3.71 1.89
CA PHE A 165 -4.32 -4.49 3.07
C PHE A 165 -5.58 -4.96 3.79
N SER A 166 -5.60 -6.25 4.09
CA SER A 166 -6.58 -6.87 4.99
C SER A 166 -5.85 -7.88 5.86
N GLY A 167 -5.36 -7.45 7.02
CA GLY A 167 -4.53 -8.27 7.88
C GLY A 167 -3.12 -8.56 7.36
N CYS A 168 -2.68 -7.90 6.30
CA CYS A 168 -1.36 -8.06 5.68
C CYS A 168 -0.30 -7.14 6.33
N SER A 169 0.97 -7.35 6.00
CA SER A 169 2.11 -6.50 6.38
C SER A 169 2.92 -6.07 5.15
N LEU A 170 3.49 -4.87 5.16
CA LEU A 170 4.44 -4.39 4.15
C LEU A 170 5.81 -4.28 4.79
N VAL A 171 6.79 -5.02 4.29
CA VAL A 171 8.10 -5.16 4.94
C VAL A 171 9.21 -4.80 3.97
N VAL A 172 10.23 -4.13 4.46
CA VAL A 172 11.38 -3.70 3.66
C VAL A 172 12.67 -4.23 4.27
N ASP A 173 13.37 -5.06 3.50
CA ASP A 173 14.70 -5.57 3.82
C ASP A 173 15.76 -4.80 3.01
N LYS A 174 16.93 -4.58 3.62
CA LYS A 174 18.11 -4.08 2.91
C LYS A 174 18.83 -5.27 2.28
N MET A 175 18.79 -5.41 0.97
CA MET A 175 19.51 -6.52 0.29
C MET A 175 20.97 -6.18 0.06
N SER A 176 21.25 -4.92 -0.26
CA SER A 176 22.59 -4.36 -0.40
C SER A 176 22.56 -2.85 -0.15
N GLU A 177 23.70 -2.16 -0.24
CA GLU A 177 23.73 -0.70 -0.23
C GLU A 177 22.92 -0.06 -1.37
N ALA A 178 22.71 -0.77 -2.47
CA ALA A 178 22.01 -0.27 -3.65
C ALA A 178 20.56 -0.77 -3.79
N THR A 179 20.19 -1.81 -3.04
CA THR A 179 18.95 -2.56 -3.28
C THR A 179 18.17 -2.76 -2.00
N LEU A 180 16.88 -2.40 -2.03
CA LEU A 180 15.91 -2.78 -1.02
C LEU A 180 14.96 -3.83 -1.60
N ARG A 181 14.50 -4.76 -0.77
CA ARG A 181 13.45 -5.71 -1.12
C ARG A 181 12.19 -5.38 -0.35
N VAL A 182 11.10 -5.16 -1.06
CA VAL A 182 9.80 -4.85 -0.47
C VAL A 182 8.87 -6.04 -0.65
N ARG A 183 8.32 -6.53 0.46
CA ARG A 183 7.42 -7.70 0.50
C ARG A 183 6.03 -7.30 0.98
N HIS A 184 5.00 -7.71 0.23
CA HIS A 184 3.63 -7.69 0.73
C HIS A 184 3.32 -9.06 1.30
N VAL A 185 3.36 -9.16 2.63
CA VAL A 185 3.15 -10.40 3.38
C VAL A 185 1.68 -10.55 3.72
N GLU A 186 1.09 -11.66 3.31
CA GLU A 186 -0.32 -11.96 3.58
C GLU A 186 -0.55 -12.25 5.06
N GLY A 187 -1.71 -11.80 5.57
CA GLY A 187 -2.11 -12.12 6.93
C GLY A 187 -2.20 -13.63 7.16
N SER A 188 -1.71 -14.08 8.31
CA SER A 188 -1.63 -15.49 8.70
C SER A 188 -0.66 -16.32 7.87
N LYS A 189 0.18 -15.68 7.05
CA LYS A 189 1.27 -16.32 6.30
C LYS A 189 2.62 -15.68 6.60
N GLU A 190 2.73 -14.94 7.69
CA GLU A 190 3.95 -14.21 8.07
C GLU A 190 5.16 -15.14 8.19
N ASP A 191 4.98 -16.31 8.79
CA ASP A 191 6.06 -17.30 8.91
C ASP A 191 6.47 -17.83 7.54
N ALA A 192 5.51 -18.27 6.72
CA ALA A 192 5.79 -18.86 5.41
C ALA A 192 6.29 -17.85 4.34
N GLN A 193 5.97 -16.56 4.48
CA GLN A 193 6.29 -15.53 3.49
C GLN A 193 7.35 -14.53 3.95
N TYR A 194 7.76 -14.61 5.22
CA TYR A 194 8.80 -13.74 5.77
C TYR A 194 9.63 -14.43 6.85
N ASN A 195 9.04 -14.77 8.01
CA ASN A 195 9.84 -15.05 9.19
C ASN A 195 10.71 -16.31 9.11
N ASP A 196 10.27 -17.32 8.34
CA ASP A 196 10.95 -18.61 8.18
C ASP A 196 11.59 -18.75 6.79
N LEU A 197 11.77 -17.63 6.07
CA LEU A 197 12.57 -17.64 4.85
C LEU A 197 14.06 -17.86 5.17
N ASP A 198 14.81 -18.35 4.19
CA ASP A 198 16.26 -18.49 4.31
C ASP A 198 16.93 -17.13 4.60
N GLU A 199 18.04 -17.11 5.35
CA GLU A 199 18.73 -15.86 5.69
C GLU A 199 19.09 -15.00 4.48
N ALA A 200 19.38 -15.64 3.33
CA ALA A 200 19.69 -14.94 2.08
C ALA A 200 18.51 -14.09 1.56
N GLU A 201 17.27 -14.45 1.89
CA GLU A 201 16.07 -13.72 1.49
C GLU A 201 15.84 -12.44 2.29
N HIS A 202 16.58 -12.24 3.40
CA HIS A 202 16.56 -11.04 4.25
C HIS A 202 17.75 -10.11 4.01
N GLY A 203 18.78 -10.55 3.27
CA GLY A 203 19.97 -9.75 2.99
C GLY A 203 20.69 -9.28 4.27
N MET A 204 20.80 -7.95 4.42
CA MET A 204 21.38 -7.26 5.57
C MET A 204 20.38 -7.02 6.71
N GLY A 205 19.12 -7.44 6.56
CA GLY A 205 18.07 -7.36 7.57
C GLY A 205 16.98 -6.33 7.29
N MET A 206 15.99 -6.32 8.18
CA MET A 206 14.80 -5.46 8.08
C MET A 206 15.13 -3.99 8.39
N LEU A 207 14.71 -3.07 7.53
CA LEU A 207 14.77 -1.63 7.76
C LEU A 207 13.48 -1.04 8.34
N GLY A 208 12.35 -1.72 8.10
CA GLY A 208 11.05 -1.29 8.61
C GLY A 208 9.92 -2.16 8.09
N ALA A 209 8.81 -2.13 8.83
CA ALA A 209 7.58 -2.80 8.45
C ALA A 209 6.37 -1.96 8.87
N MET A 210 5.34 -1.99 8.03
CA MET A 210 3.97 -1.71 8.46
C MET A 210 3.29 -3.06 8.72
N GLU A 211 3.01 -3.38 9.98
CA GLU A 211 2.31 -4.58 10.39
C GLU A 211 0.81 -4.35 10.54
N PHE A 212 0.04 -5.45 10.62
CA PHE A 212 -1.39 -5.36 10.90
C PHE A 212 -1.70 -4.54 12.17
N THR A 213 -0.89 -4.66 13.23
CA THR A 213 -1.13 -3.90 14.46
C THR A 213 -1.01 -2.38 14.27
N ASP A 214 -0.28 -1.93 13.23
CA ASP A 214 -0.03 -0.51 13.00
C ASP A 214 -1.20 0.19 12.34
N TYR A 215 -2.03 -0.51 11.56
CA TYR A 215 -3.20 0.07 10.91
C TYR A 215 -4.51 -0.56 11.36
N GLY A 216 -4.48 -1.78 11.88
CA GLY A 216 -5.62 -2.62 12.19
C GLY A 216 -6.44 -2.15 13.38
N PHE A 217 -5.91 -1.19 14.16
CA PHE A 217 -6.53 -0.68 15.37
C PHE A 217 -6.46 0.84 15.44
N HIS A 218 -7.50 1.45 16.01
CA HIS A 218 -7.52 2.86 16.37
C HIS A 218 -8.32 3.09 17.66
N ASP A 219 -7.99 4.16 18.37
CA ASP A 219 -8.76 4.60 19.52
C ASP A 219 -10.05 5.29 19.06
N ALA A 220 -11.18 4.82 19.57
CA ALA A 220 -12.46 5.47 19.43
C ALA A 220 -12.78 6.34 20.66
N ALA A 221 -13.92 7.03 20.61
CA ALA A 221 -14.45 7.75 21.78
C ALA A 221 -14.52 6.83 23.01
N GLU A 222 -14.39 7.42 24.20
CA GLU A 222 -14.51 6.72 25.49
C GLU A 222 -13.37 5.71 25.78
N GLY A 223 -12.24 5.80 25.07
CA GLY A 223 -11.06 4.97 25.31
C GLY A 223 -11.20 3.53 24.80
N ARG A 224 -12.19 3.27 23.94
CA ARG A 224 -12.39 1.95 23.33
C ARG A 224 -11.46 1.77 22.13
N VAL A 225 -10.74 0.65 22.08
CA VAL A 225 -9.97 0.28 20.89
C VAL A 225 -10.88 -0.41 19.87
N VAL A 226 -10.90 0.10 18.64
CA VAL A 226 -11.67 -0.48 17.54
C VAL A 226 -10.74 -1.13 16.53
N GLU A 227 -11.05 -2.36 16.15
CA GLU A 227 -10.35 -3.08 15.09
C GLU A 227 -10.94 -2.72 13.72
N ASN A 228 -10.13 -2.11 12.84
CA ASN A 228 -10.46 -1.86 11.44
C ASN A 228 -9.54 -2.73 10.55
N VAL A 229 -10.10 -3.74 9.90
CA VAL A 229 -9.29 -4.78 9.25
C VAL A 229 -8.57 -4.29 7.99
N THR A 230 -9.00 -3.15 7.42
CA THR A 230 -8.55 -2.67 6.12
C THR A 230 -7.63 -1.46 6.16
N ALA A 231 -6.68 -1.40 5.24
CA ALA A 231 -5.84 -0.24 4.98
C ALA A 231 -5.40 -0.14 3.52
N THR A 232 -4.87 1.02 3.17
CA THR A 232 -4.09 1.25 1.95
C THR A 232 -2.69 1.66 2.37
N ALA A 233 -1.67 1.09 1.73
CA ALA A 233 -0.28 1.49 1.93
C ALA A 233 0.47 1.56 0.60
N PHE A 234 1.50 2.39 0.57
CA PHE A 234 2.41 2.56 -0.55
C PHE A 234 3.76 3.06 -0.01
N MET A 235 4.79 3.07 -0.85
CA MET A 235 6.04 3.73 -0.50
C MET A 235 6.32 4.89 -1.43
N LYS A 236 6.98 5.91 -0.88
CA LYS A 236 7.45 7.08 -1.60
C LYS A 236 8.87 7.40 -1.19
N TYR A 237 9.72 7.68 -2.18
CA TYR A 237 11.06 8.20 -1.97
C TYR A 237 10.96 9.72 -1.86
N GLU A 238 11.29 10.27 -0.70
CA GLU A 238 11.28 11.70 -0.44
C GLU A 238 12.36 12.04 0.59
N GLU A 239 12.97 13.23 0.46
CA GLU A 239 14.02 13.69 1.39
C GLU A 239 15.24 12.75 1.47
N GLY A 240 15.50 11.99 0.41
CA GLY A 240 16.66 11.08 0.33
C GLY A 240 16.42 9.69 0.91
N GLU A 241 15.20 9.38 1.34
CA GLU A 241 14.87 8.07 1.91
C GLU A 241 13.51 7.55 1.43
N TRP A 242 13.36 6.23 1.40
CA TRP A 242 12.07 5.60 1.21
C TRP A 242 11.26 5.64 2.51
N LYS A 243 9.96 5.93 2.40
CA LYS A 243 9.02 5.92 3.52
C LYS A 243 7.79 5.10 3.18
N ILE A 244 7.32 4.28 4.13
CA ILE A 244 6.01 3.61 4.00
C ILE A 244 4.95 4.61 4.45
N LYS A 245 3.99 4.92 3.59
CA LYS A 245 2.83 5.76 3.92
C LYS A 245 1.58 4.90 3.91
N TYR A 246 0.71 5.09 4.90
CA TYR A 246 -0.51 4.29 4.98
C TYR A 246 -1.71 5.02 5.58
N GLN A 247 -2.87 4.45 5.30
CA GLN A 247 -4.18 4.88 5.75
C GLN A 247 -4.95 3.69 6.33
N SER A 248 -5.32 3.79 7.61
CA SER A 248 -6.29 2.91 8.26
C SER A 248 -7.71 3.26 7.81
N LEU A 249 -8.43 2.27 7.31
CA LEU A 249 -9.77 2.44 6.77
C LEU A 249 -10.79 1.66 7.61
N LEU A 250 -11.64 2.37 8.33
CA LEU A 250 -12.84 1.82 8.96
C LEU A 250 -13.96 1.75 7.94
N LEU A 251 -14.63 0.59 7.84
CA LEU A 251 -15.75 0.38 6.91
C LEU A 251 -15.40 0.89 5.49
N SER A 252 -14.25 0.42 4.98
CA SER A 252 -13.66 0.91 3.74
C SER A 252 -14.67 0.89 2.59
N PRO A 253 -14.84 2.00 1.85
CA PRO A 253 -15.62 2.00 0.62
C PRO A 253 -15.06 1.00 -0.39
N THR A 254 -15.91 0.49 -1.27
CA THR A 254 -15.50 -0.46 -2.31
C THR A 254 -16.03 -0.04 -3.66
N ILE A 255 -15.16 0.00 -4.66
CA ILE A 255 -15.56 0.15 -6.06
C ILE A 255 -16.03 -1.22 -6.55
N THR A 256 -17.33 -1.32 -6.85
CA THR A 256 -17.95 -2.56 -7.33
C THR A 256 -17.96 -2.64 -8.86
N SER A 257 -17.92 -1.50 -9.54
CA SER A 257 -17.71 -1.44 -10.99
C SER A 257 -17.13 -0.11 -11.43
N LEU A 258 -16.34 -0.14 -12.50
CA LEU A 258 -15.83 1.03 -13.21
C LEU A 258 -15.91 0.74 -14.71
N GLN A 259 -16.58 1.62 -15.47
CA GLN A 259 -16.83 1.43 -16.89
C GLN A 259 -16.69 2.74 -17.65
N THR A 260 -16.02 2.69 -18.81
CA THR A 260 -16.07 3.77 -19.79
C THR A 260 -17.39 3.70 -20.56
N LYS A 261 -18.22 4.73 -20.46
CA LYS A 261 -19.37 4.95 -21.34
C LYS A 261 -18.96 5.88 -22.48
N PRO A 262 -19.06 5.43 -23.75
CA PRO A 262 -18.72 6.27 -24.89
C PRO A 262 -19.53 7.57 -24.89
N GLY A 263 -18.88 8.68 -25.18
CA GLY A 263 -19.58 9.91 -25.50
C GLY A 263 -20.23 9.80 -26.88
N GLY A 264 -21.41 10.39 -27.06
CA GLY A 264 -22.03 10.52 -28.39
C GLY A 264 -21.23 11.47 -29.29
N PHE A 265 -21.69 11.70 -30.52
CA PHE A 265 -21.12 12.71 -31.41
C PHE A 265 -20.95 14.04 -30.64
N PHE A 266 -19.71 14.51 -30.49
CA PHE A 266 -19.30 15.72 -29.73
C PHE A 266 -19.18 15.63 -28.20
N LYS A 267 -19.36 14.47 -27.56
CA LYS A 267 -19.15 14.34 -26.10
C LYS A 267 -17.92 13.48 -25.81
N ALA A 268 -17.16 13.86 -24.79
CA ALA A 268 -16.11 13.01 -24.24
C ALA A 268 -16.72 11.77 -23.57
N ASP A 269 -15.96 10.68 -23.56
CA ASP A 269 -16.28 9.49 -22.79
C ASP A 269 -16.45 9.82 -21.30
N GLN A 270 -17.35 9.10 -20.64
CA GLN A 270 -17.59 9.24 -19.21
C GLN A 270 -17.15 7.98 -18.48
N LEU A 271 -16.37 8.16 -17.41
CA LEU A 271 -16.02 7.08 -16.51
C LEU A 271 -17.12 6.93 -15.45
N LYS A 272 -17.98 5.92 -15.59
CA LYS A 272 -19.05 5.62 -14.63
C LYS A 272 -18.58 4.60 -13.62
N ALA A 273 -18.83 4.88 -12.35
CA ALA A 273 -18.47 3.99 -11.25
C ALA A 273 -19.67 3.69 -10.36
N GLN A 274 -19.67 2.50 -9.79
CA GLN A 274 -20.54 2.12 -8.70
C GLN A 274 -19.68 1.92 -7.45
N VAL A 275 -20.02 2.64 -6.39
CA VAL A 275 -19.26 2.62 -5.13
C VAL A 275 -20.19 2.26 -3.99
N ARG A 276 -19.83 1.22 -3.26
CA ARG A 276 -20.46 0.85 -1.99
C ARG A 276 -19.76 1.60 -0.86
N HIS A 277 -20.50 2.29 -0.01
CA HIS A 277 -19.92 3.02 1.12
C HIS A 277 -20.85 3.06 2.32
N TYR A 278 -20.28 3.24 3.50
CA TYR A 278 -21.03 3.42 4.74
C TYR A 278 -21.17 4.91 5.08
N GLU A 279 -22.07 5.27 5.99
CA GLU A 279 -22.09 6.61 6.59
C GLU A 279 -20.88 6.84 7.48
N GLY A 280 -20.56 8.10 7.75
CA GLY A 280 -19.40 8.49 8.55
C GLY A 280 -18.09 8.56 7.76
N ARG A 281 -17.02 8.82 8.51
CA ARG A 281 -15.64 8.94 8.01
C ARG A 281 -14.98 7.57 7.99
N SER A 282 -14.43 7.18 6.84
CA SER A 282 -13.70 5.91 6.71
C SER A 282 -12.23 6.03 7.12
N VAL A 283 -11.63 7.21 6.94
CA VAL A 283 -10.23 7.45 7.32
C VAL A 283 -10.14 7.66 8.82
N VAL A 284 -9.57 6.70 9.54
CA VAL A 284 -9.45 6.77 11.02
C VAL A 284 -8.05 7.07 11.50
N LYS A 285 -7.03 6.74 10.70
CA LYS A 285 -5.63 7.01 11.01
C LYS A 285 -4.81 7.06 9.73
N THR A 286 -3.79 7.91 9.72
CA THR A 286 -2.74 7.95 8.71
C THR A 286 -1.40 8.05 9.40
N ALA A 287 -0.38 7.42 8.84
CA ALA A 287 0.97 7.51 9.37
C ALA A 287 2.02 7.25 8.30
N THR A 288 3.26 7.63 8.64
CA THR A 288 4.45 7.42 7.83
C THR A 288 5.47 6.67 8.67
N ILE A 289 6.05 5.61 8.13
CA ILE A 289 7.12 4.83 8.75
C ILE A 289 8.41 5.10 7.95
N PRO A 290 9.39 5.83 8.52
CA PRO A 290 10.69 5.98 7.91
C PRO A 290 11.46 4.66 8.00
N LEU A 291 12.24 4.33 6.98
CA LEU A 291 13.13 3.16 7.00
C LEU A 291 14.43 3.55 7.71
N ARG A 292 14.87 2.78 8.72
CA ARG A 292 16.05 3.10 9.52
C ARG A 292 17.00 1.93 9.70
#